data_AF-A0A416TT69-F1
#
_entry.id   AF-A0A416TT69-F1
#
_cell.length_a   1.000
_cell.length_b   1.000
_cell.length_c   1.000
_cell.angle_alpha   90.00
_cell.angle_beta   90.00
_cell.angle_gamma   90.00
#
_symmetry.space_group_name_H-M   'P 1'
#
loop_
_entity.id
_entity.type
_entity.pdbx_description
1 polymer ?
#
loop_
_entity_poly.entity_id
_entity_poly.type
_entity_poly.pdbx_seq_one_letter_code
_entity_poly.pdbx_strand_id
1 'polypeptide(L)'
;MRWVSYTRSISSRIGEENPANTIAEQNANIEQYLKNKGYRISEKYSDRKRSAEAADGFDRMVQDGMTQKFDAVAVDSIFRFGKTLPFAIEVLQKTFYPVGIQFAVVEDDFCSTDRTADEVEQYFKEKVIEKIRFEFMASRQDSFEKGVLTHRQAKYGYDISEDRRSFVLDSESAYIVKLIFQMYLEGMTLQEIGAALDAQNVPSPQIQMTRNKKVTRKTKWPVTTIRSILVNPLYIGKLTLKLSGAEKKMEVPPIVSEEDFQKVQERINDSVKLPAPKRRSTPNILIKKIYDRASGERLLCRTTEDETRQIYSFDRKCKCFSGKAPYIESTEVFDVIRFSLKTAQEQARYIGRLLESDKDEVKRCQNIALNPYREQARTLMDTLFTTILRTILSKIFEALTGSVGNLVALESNDRVYKTFRKIWFVNFWLVSFSCAALFALVNPFITLWVGESYLLEEKVVFIVCLNLYMRLIRNTFLTFNDTYGMFKQLKPKCIAEAIINLTVSLLFVGPMKMGIYGVLLGTFVSNITTNFWYEPYLLFKKFGVSLKKYFLLFGEYILLTAISAGTMFWICNYVIALSGWIGFFLKVAVTCICINLFYIVVFARTDEFKYFLGIVKAKIKR
;
A
#
# COMPACT_ATOMS: atom_id res chain seq x y z
N MET A 1 -17.71 15.23 38.38
CA MET A 1 -17.49 15.63 36.97
C MET A 1 -18.67 16.45 36.50
N ARG A 2 -18.42 17.66 36.02
CA ARG A 2 -19.39 18.56 35.39
C ARG A 2 -19.51 18.16 33.92
N TRP A 3 -20.67 17.62 33.55
CA TRP A 3 -20.97 17.20 32.18
C TRP A 3 -21.72 18.30 31.44
N VAL A 4 -21.28 18.63 30.23
CA VAL A 4 -22.02 19.53 29.33
C VAL A 4 -22.56 18.75 28.14
N SER A 5 -23.66 19.21 27.53
CA SER A 5 -24.16 18.62 26.29
C SER A 5 -23.89 19.53 25.09
N TYR A 6 -23.57 18.94 23.94
CA TYR A 6 -23.52 19.66 22.66
C TYR A 6 -24.48 19.03 21.67
N THR A 7 -25.27 19.87 21.00
CA THR A 7 -26.29 19.45 20.02
C THR A 7 -26.23 20.31 18.78
N ARG A 8 -26.49 19.71 17.61
CA ARG A 8 -26.48 20.42 16.33
C ARG A 8 -27.63 19.95 15.45
N SER A 9 -28.31 20.89 14.78
CA SER A 9 -29.40 20.54 13.86
C SER A 9 -28.94 19.79 12.61
N ILE A 10 -27.70 19.98 12.17
CA ILE A 10 -27.15 19.43 10.91
C ILE A 10 -26.12 18.34 11.21
N SER A 11 -26.27 17.18 10.57
CA SER A 11 -25.24 16.12 10.53
C SER A 11 -24.11 16.44 9.55
N SER A 12 -22.90 16.00 9.87
CA SER A 12 -21.75 16.05 8.96
C SER A 12 -21.70 14.89 7.95
N ARG A 13 -22.67 13.97 7.98
CA ARG A 13 -22.90 12.98 6.92
C ARG A 13 -23.70 13.64 5.78
N ILE A 14 -23.22 13.48 4.55
CA ILE A 14 -23.88 14.01 3.36
C ILE A 14 -25.10 13.14 3.02
N GLY A 15 -26.28 13.75 2.88
CA GLY A 15 -27.52 13.05 2.51
C GLY A 15 -28.37 12.56 3.67
N GLU A 16 -28.00 12.87 4.91
CA GLU A 16 -28.84 12.59 6.09
C GLU A 16 -29.95 13.65 6.21
N GLU A 17 -31.21 13.21 6.36
CA GLU A 17 -32.32 14.12 6.62
C GLU A 17 -32.15 14.78 8.00
N ASN A 18 -32.50 16.07 8.10
CA ASN A 18 -32.37 16.85 9.33
C ASN A 18 -33.74 17.42 9.73
N PRO A 19 -34.58 16.64 10.43
CA PRO A 19 -35.90 17.09 10.90
C PRO A 19 -35.81 18.32 11.81
N ALA A 20 -36.89 19.10 11.91
CA ALA A 20 -36.93 20.30 12.74
C ALA A 20 -36.72 20.00 14.25
N ASN A 21 -37.11 18.82 14.72
CA ASN A 21 -37.05 18.42 16.13
C ASN A 21 -35.70 17.78 16.56
N THR A 22 -34.72 17.69 15.66
CA THR A 22 -33.45 16.96 15.89
C THR A 22 -32.72 17.39 17.17
N ILE A 23 -32.75 18.68 17.57
CA ILE A 23 -32.07 19.14 18.79
C ILE A 23 -32.80 18.71 20.06
N ALA A 24 -34.13 18.65 20.04
CA ALA A 24 -34.91 18.22 21.19
C ALA A 24 -34.69 16.73 21.47
N GLU A 25 -34.68 15.91 20.42
CA GLU A 25 -34.38 14.47 20.49
C GLU A 25 -32.96 14.21 21.00
N GLN A 26 -31.94 14.89 20.43
CA GLN A 26 -30.55 14.77 20.91
C GLN A 26 -30.43 15.12 22.40
N ASN A 27 -31.09 16.19 22.85
CA ASN A 27 -31.06 16.57 24.26
C ASN A 27 -31.72 15.53 25.17
N ALA A 28 -32.83 14.94 24.74
CA ALA A 28 -33.51 13.88 25.49
C ALA A 28 -32.64 12.62 25.60
N ASN A 29 -32.01 12.20 24.50
CA ASN A 29 -31.11 11.05 24.45
C ASN A 29 -29.90 11.24 25.37
N ILE A 30 -29.23 12.40 25.27
CA ILE A 30 -28.07 12.72 26.11
C ILE A 30 -28.47 12.75 27.60
N GLU A 31 -29.62 13.34 27.91
CA GLU A 31 -30.11 13.43 29.29
C GLU A 31 -30.44 12.05 29.87
N GLN A 32 -31.08 11.18 29.09
CA GLN A 32 -31.36 9.80 29.48
C GLN A 32 -30.07 9.00 29.66
N TYR A 33 -29.11 9.12 28.74
CA TYR A 33 -27.82 8.44 28.78
C TYR A 33 -27.04 8.80 30.05
N LEU A 34 -26.89 10.09 30.33
CA LEU A 34 -26.15 10.58 31.49
C LEU A 34 -26.87 10.21 32.79
N LYS A 35 -28.21 10.29 32.82
CA LYS A 35 -29.01 9.88 34.00
C LYS A 35 -28.81 8.39 34.32
N ASN A 36 -28.77 7.53 33.30
CA ASN A 36 -28.51 6.09 33.48
C ASN A 36 -27.11 5.82 34.06
N LYS A 37 -26.12 6.66 33.73
CA LYS A 37 -24.75 6.59 34.27
C LYS A 37 -24.56 7.38 35.58
N GLY A 38 -25.63 7.95 36.15
CA GLY A 38 -25.58 8.68 37.43
C GLY A 38 -25.03 10.11 37.33
N TYR A 39 -24.90 10.66 36.13
CA TYR A 39 -24.40 12.02 35.88
C TYR A 39 -25.54 13.01 35.63
N ARG A 40 -25.26 14.31 35.82
CA ARG A 40 -26.18 15.43 35.52
C ARG A 40 -25.52 16.44 34.59
N ILE A 41 -26.31 17.03 33.70
CA ILE A 41 -25.86 18.06 32.78
C ILE A 41 -25.79 19.41 33.50
N SER A 42 -24.64 20.08 33.45
CA SER A 42 -24.43 21.42 34.02
C SER A 42 -24.79 22.54 33.04
N GLU A 43 -24.51 22.35 31.75
CA GLU A 43 -24.80 23.35 30.71
C GLU A 43 -25.11 22.68 29.36
N LYS A 44 -25.96 23.30 28.55
CA LYS A 44 -26.34 22.84 27.20
C LYS A 44 -25.85 23.81 26.14
N TYR A 45 -25.10 23.31 25.17
CA TYR A 45 -24.65 24.03 23.97
C TYR A 45 -25.44 23.53 22.75
N SER A 46 -25.92 24.46 21.91
CA SER A 46 -26.71 24.09 20.74
C SER A 46 -26.47 25.01 19.56
N ASP A 47 -26.26 24.44 18.37
CA ASP A 47 -26.22 25.17 17.10
C ASP A 47 -27.50 24.93 16.30
N ARG A 48 -28.30 26.00 16.12
CA ARG A 48 -29.67 25.94 15.55
C ARG A 48 -29.79 26.36 14.08
N LYS A 49 -28.90 27.20 13.54
CA LYS A 49 -29.10 27.86 12.22
C LYS A 49 -28.43 27.15 11.03
N ARG A 50 -29.09 27.32 9.87
CA ARG A 50 -28.89 26.68 8.55
C ARG A 50 -27.66 27.15 7.75
N SER A 51 -26.87 28.11 8.23
CA SER A 51 -25.72 28.66 7.49
C SER A 51 -24.41 27.97 7.91
N ALA A 52 -23.53 27.70 6.93
CA ALA A 52 -22.24 27.05 7.17
C ALA A 52 -21.28 27.89 8.03
N GLU A 53 -21.57 29.18 8.20
CA GLU A 53 -20.73 30.13 8.93
C GLU A 53 -20.95 30.15 10.46
N ALA A 54 -22.16 29.93 10.98
CA ALA A 54 -22.46 30.13 12.42
C ALA A 54 -22.20 28.86 13.26
N ALA A 55 -21.06 28.80 13.95
CA ALA A 55 -20.71 27.77 14.93
C ALA A 55 -20.59 28.33 16.36
N ASP A 56 -21.42 29.32 16.67
CA ASP A 56 -21.33 30.12 17.89
C ASP A 56 -21.44 29.25 19.16
N GLY A 57 -22.27 28.20 19.14
CA GLY A 57 -22.43 27.26 20.26
C GLY A 57 -21.24 26.34 20.43
N PHE A 58 -20.68 25.83 19.33
CA PHE A 58 -19.49 25.00 19.33
C PHE A 58 -18.25 25.77 19.78
N ASP A 59 -18.02 26.96 19.23
CA ASP A 59 -16.87 27.80 19.55
C ASP A 59 -16.89 28.22 21.01
N ARG A 60 -18.07 28.58 21.53
CA ARG A 60 -18.28 28.88 22.96
C ARG A 60 -17.94 27.67 23.86
N MET A 61 -18.42 26.48 23.49
CA MET A 61 -18.10 25.25 24.23
C MET A 61 -16.59 24.95 24.20
N VAL A 62 -15.92 25.14 23.06
CA VAL A 62 -14.47 24.94 22.96
C VAL A 62 -13.72 25.91 23.87
N GLN A 63 -14.08 27.19 23.88
CA GLN A 63 -13.49 28.19 24.78
C GLN A 63 -13.73 27.86 26.26
N ASP A 64 -14.95 27.43 26.60
CA ASP A 64 -15.30 27.01 27.97
C ASP A 64 -14.54 25.74 28.39
N GLY A 65 -14.29 24.82 27.46
CA GLY A 65 -13.45 23.65 27.67
C GLY A 65 -11.99 24.02 27.89
N MET A 66 -11.44 24.93 27.07
CA MET A 66 -10.06 25.43 27.23
C MET A 66 -9.85 26.16 28.57
N THR A 67 -10.89 26.80 29.11
CA THR A 67 -10.89 27.43 30.44
C THR A 67 -11.28 26.48 31.57
N GLN A 68 -11.43 25.17 31.28
CA GLN A 68 -11.76 24.10 32.25
C GLN A 68 -13.05 24.35 33.06
N LYS A 69 -14.08 24.93 32.44
CA LYS A 69 -15.39 25.13 33.07
C LYS A 69 -16.20 23.85 33.24
N PHE A 70 -15.88 22.81 32.50
CA PHE A 70 -16.49 21.48 32.60
C PHE A 70 -15.44 20.38 32.50
N ASP A 71 -15.81 19.19 32.96
CA ASP A 71 -14.89 18.05 33.06
C ASP A 71 -15.21 16.99 31.99
N ALA A 72 -16.39 17.05 31.37
CA ALA A 72 -16.77 16.15 30.28
C ALA A 72 -17.84 16.73 29.34
N VAL A 73 -17.86 16.27 28.09
CA VAL A 73 -18.85 16.64 27.05
C VAL A 73 -19.60 15.42 26.51
N ALA A 74 -20.93 15.49 26.47
CA ALA A 74 -21.78 14.46 25.88
C ALA A 74 -22.39 14.94 24.56
N VAL A 75 -22.36 14.07 23.56
CA VAL A 75 -22.90 14.31 22.21
C VAL A 75 -23.77 13.13 21.82
N ASP A 76 -24.86 13.39 21.12
CA ASP A 76 -25.77 12.33 20.69
C ASP A 76 -25.10 11.48 19.61
N SER A 77 -24.67 12.12 18.52
CA SER A 77 -23.94 11.51 17.43
C SER A 77 -22.60 12.20 17.21
N ILE A 78 -21.54 11.44 16.98
CA ILE A 78 -20.22 12.01 16.65
C ILE A 78 -20.26 12.81 15.34
N PHE A 79 -21.16 12.44 14.42
CA PHE A 79 -21.33 13.14 13.15
C PHE A 79 -22.04 14.48 13.30
N ARG A 80 -22.68 14.73 14.45
CA ARG A 80 -23.33 16.01 14.78
C ARG A 80 -22.45 16.89 15.68
N PHE A 81 -21.22 16.48 15.99
CA PHE A 81 -20.29 17.29 16.78
C PHE A 81 -19.39 18.16 15.90
N GLY A 82 -19.60 19.48 15.94
CA GLY A 82 -18.87 20.44 15.10
C GLY A 82 -19.23 20.36 13.61
N LYS A 83 -18.48 21.07 12.76
CA LYS A 83 -18.79 21.23 11.32
C LYS A 83 -18.57 19.95 10.51
N THR A 84 -17.44 19.27 10.76
CA THR A 84 -17.05 18.05 10.07
C THR A 84 -16.40 17.07 11.06
N LEU A 85 -16.43 15.77 10.75
CA LEU A 85 -15.77 14.73 11.58
C LEU A 85 -14.30 15.05 11.92
N PRO A 86 -13.46 15.63 11.02
CA PRO A 86 -12.14 16.12 11.39
C PRO A 86 -12.12 17.13 12.54
N PHE A 87 -13.08 18.07 12.61
CA PHE A 87 -13.20 19.00 13.75
C PHE A 87 -13.54 18.24 15.04
N ALA A 88 -14.38 17.21 14.95
CA ALA A 88 -14.71 16.37 16.11
C ALA A 88 -13.48 15.63 16.65
N ILE A 89 -12.68 15.07 15.75
CA ILE A 89 -11.39 14.44 16.08
C ILE A 89 -10.44 15.47 16.71
N GLU A 90 -10.34 16.65 16.12
CA GLU A 90 -9.43 17.69 16.60
C GLU A 90 -9.81 18.19 18.01
N VAL A 91 -11.09 18.40 18.28
CA VAL A 91 -11.54 18.88 19.59
C VAL A 91 -11.61 17.74 20.61
N LEU A 92 -12.31 16.63 20.36
CA LEU A 92 -12.48 15.58 21.37
C LEU A 92 -11.19 14.78 21.61
N GLN A 93 -10.57 14.29 20.54
CA GLN A 93 -9.42 13.39 20.64
C GLN A 93 -8.11 14.14 20.87
N LYS A 94 -7.85 15.21 20.11
CA LYS A 94 -6.55 15.88 20.13
C LYS A 94 -6.45 17.02 21.14
N THR A 95 -7.58 17.55 21.60
CA THR A 95 -7.61 18.72 22.49
C THR A 95 -8.16 18.38 23.87
N PHE A 96 -9.42 17.92 23.96
CA PHE A 96 -10.11 17.70 25.22
C PHE A 96 -9.56 16.51 26.00
N TYR A 97 -9.48 15.33 25.35
CA TYR A 97 -9.01 14.12 26.03
C TYR A 97 -7.59 14.25 26.61
N PRO A 98 -6.58 14.83 25.91
CA PRO A 98 -5.25 15.04 26.48
C PRO A 98 -5.20 16.06 27.62
N VAL A 99 -6.13 17.02 27.65
CA VAL A 99 -6.27 18.02 28.73
C VAL A 99 -7.07 17.47 29.93
N GLY A 100 -7.57 16.24 29.83
CA GLY A 100 -8.32 15.54 30.89
C GLY A 100 -9.84 15.73 30.82
N ILE A 101 -10.35 16.40 29.77
CA ILE A 101 -11.78 16.57 29.53
C ILE A 101 -12.29 15.32 28.82
N GLN A 102 -13.22 14.63 29.47
CA GLN A 102 -13.78 13.38 28.95
C GLN A 102 -14.90 13.64 27.94
N PHE A 103 -15.28 12.64 27.15
CA PHE A 103 -16.41 12.76 26.25
C PHE A 103 -17.22 11.46 26.16
N ALA A 104 -18.50 11.61 25.80
CA ALA A 104 -19.39 10.49 25.53
C ALA A 104 -20.14 10.70 24.22
N VAL A 105 -20.31 9.63 23.45
CA VAL A 105 -21.12 9.56 22.23
C VAL A 105 -22.26 8.58 22.48
N VAL A 106 -23.49 9.10 22.52
CA VAL A 106 -24.68 8.34 22.96
C VAL A 106 -25.09 7.28 21.95
N GLU A 107 -25.11 7.62 20.65
CA GLU A 107 -25.47 6.72 19.53
C GLU A 107 -24.63 5.43 19.56
N ASP A 108 -23.38 5.54 20.00
CA ASP A 108 -22.39 4.46 19.99
C ASP A 108 -22.18 3.80 21.35
N ASP A 109 -22.93 4.22 22.39
CA ASP A 109 -22.66 3.91 23.81
C ASP A 109 -21.17 4.00 24.18
N PHE A 110 -20.51 5.04 23.66
CA PHE A 110 -19.09 5.26 23.86
C PHE A 110 -18.86 6.30 24.94
N CYS A 111 -18.01 6.01 25.92
CA CYS A 111 -17.61 6.96 26.95
C CYS A 111 -16.10 6.86 27.17
N SER A 112 -15.39 7.99 27.18
CA SER A 112 -13.92 7.98 27.26
C SER A 112 -13.39 7.74 28.67
N THR A 113 -14.22 7.83 29.71
CA THR A 113 -13.83 7.66 31.12
C THR A 113 -13.28 6.27 31.43
N ASP A 114 -13.76 5.26 30.71
CA ASP A 114 -13.52 3.83 30.90
C ASP A 114 -12.62 3.24 29.80
N ARG A 115 -12.00 4.11 28.99
CA ARG A 115 -11.25 3.71 27.79
C ARG A 115 -9.81 4.16 27.84
N THR A 116 -8.95 3.35 27.21
CA THR A 116 -7.55 3.67 26.98
C THR A 116 -7.40 4.64 25.79
N ALA A 117 -6.26 5.32 25.70
CA ALA A 117 -5.97 6.22 24.58
C ALA A 117 -6.00 5.49 23.21
N ASP A 118 -5.57 4.23 23.18
CA ASP A 118 -5.57 3.41 21.96
C ASP A 118 -7.00 3.03 21.52
N GLU A 119 -7.88 2.70 22.48
CA GLU A 119 -9.31 2.44 22.19
C GLU A 119 -10.03 3.69 21.67
N VAL A 120 -9.72 4.85 22.25
CA VAL A 120 -10.22 6.14 21.77
C VAL A 120 -9.75 6.40 20.33
N GLU A 121 -8.46 6.16 20.03
CA GLU A 121 -7.94 6.31 18.66
C GLU A 121 -8.60 5.34 17.67
N GLN A 122 -8.80 4.09 18.10
CA GLN A 122 -9.45 3.08 17.29
C GLN A 122 -10.90 3.46 16.95
N TYR A 123 -11.66 3.95 17.93
CA TYR A 123 -13.02 4.44 17.74
C TYR A 123 -13.09 5.51 16.64
N PHE A 124 -12.21 6.52 16.67
CA PHE A 124 -12.21 7.57 15.65
C PHE A 124 -11.81 7.06 14.26
N LYS A 125 -10.87 6.10 14.16
CA LYS A 125 -10.52 5.46 12.88
C LYS A 125 -11.71 4.73 12.27
N GLU A 126 -12.46 4.00 13.08
CA GLU A 126 -13.67 3.30 12.63
C GLU A 126 -14.73 4.29 12.12
N LYS A 127 -14.93 5.41 12.82
CA LYS A 127 -15.89 6.45 12.39
C LYS A 127 -15.49 7.15 11.09
N VAL A 128 -14.19 7.31 10.82
CA VAL A 128 -13.71 7.80 9.52
C VAL A 128 -14.05 6.82 8.40
N ILE A 129 -13.83 5.52 8.61
CA ILE A 129 -14.16 4.48 7.63
C ILE A 129 -15.66 4.42 7.38
N GLU A 130 -16.46 4.50 8.45
CA GLU A 130 -17.91 4.50 8.39
C GLU A 130 -18.44 5.66 7.54
N LYS A 131 -17.89 6.88 7.75
CA LYS A 131 -18.24 8.05 6.96
C LYS A 131 -17.99 7.85 5.46
N ILE A 132 -16.81 7.35 5.10
CA ILE A 132 -16.43 7.11 3.70
C ILE A 132 -17.37 6.10 3.06
N ARG A 133 -17.71 5.03 3.78
CA ARG A 133 -18.65 4.01 3.30
C ARG A 133 -20.03 4.61 3.04
N PHE A 134 -20.54 5.41 3.97
CA PHE A 134 -21.84 6.06 3.85
C PHE A 134 -21.87 7.01 2.64
N GLU A 135 -20.86 7.89 2.50
CA GLU A 135 -20.76 8.82 1.37
C GLU A 135 -20.66 8.10 0.02
N PHE A 136 -19.91 7.00 -0.04
CA PHE A 136 -19.81 6.18 -1.24
C PHE A 136 -21.15 5.54 -1.61
N MET A 137 -21.89 5.03 -0.63
CA MET A 137 -23.22 4.43 -0.84
C MET A 137 -24.23 5.49 -1.28
N ALA A 138 -24.27 6.65 -0.61
CA ALA A 138 -25.13 7.77 -0.95
C ALA A 138 -24.84 8.30 -2.37
N SER A 139 -23.57 8.47 -2.74
CA SER A 139 -23.16 8.89 -4.08
C SER A 139 -23.57 7.87 -5.16
N ARG A 140 -23.47 6.58 -4.85
CA ARG A 140 -23.87 5.50 -5.77
C ARG A 140 -25.39 5.45 -5.96
N GLN A 141 -26.15 5.66 -4.88
CA GLN A 141 -27.60 5.73 -4.90
C GLN A 141 -28.08 6.97 -5.69
N ASP A 142 -27.52 8.14 -5.41
CA ASP A 142 -27.79 9.40 -6.13
C ASP A 142 -27.50 9.26 -7.63
N SER A 143 -26.38 8.63 -7.99
CA SER A 143 -26.04 8.35 -9.39
C SER A 143 -27.05 7.41 -10.07
N PHE A 144 -27.56 6.40 -9.35
CA PHE A 144 -28.57 5.49 -9.84
C PHE A 144 -29.92 6.19 -10.05
N GLU A 145 -30.36 7.00 -9.08
CA GLU A 145 -31.58 7.80 -9.17
C GLU A 145 -31.53 8.80 -10.31
N LYS A 146 -30.40 9.49 -10.48
CA LYS A 146 -30.15 10.43 -11.59
C LYS A 146 -29.92 9.74 -12.94
N GLY A 147 -29.78 8.41 -12.98
CA GLY A 147 -29.55 7.64 -14.21
C GLY A 147 -28.18 7.92 -14.84
N VAL A 148 -27.18 8.29 -14.03
CA VAL A 148 -25.83 8.58 -14.50
C VAL A 148 -25.11 7.27 -14.83
N LEU A 149 -24.66 7.16 -16.08
CA LEU A 149 -23.89 6.05 -16.59
C LEU A 149 -22.43 6.17 -16.15
N THR A 150 -21.88 5.10 -15.59
CA THR A 150 -20.45 5.01 -15.27
C THR A 150 -19.71 4.27 -16.37
N HIS A 151 -18.38 4.35 -16.37
CA HIS A 151 -17.54 3.61 -17.34
C HIS A 151 -17.80 2.09 -17.35
N ARG A 152 -18.38 1.51 -16.28
CA ARG A 152 -18.74 0.09 -16.25
C ARG A 152 -19.86 -0.28 -17.22
N GLN A 153 -20.71 0.68 -17.57
CA GLN A 153 -21.82 0.49 -18.51
C GLN A 153 -21.41 0.71 -19.98
N ALA A 154 -20.20 1.21 -20.27
CA ALA A 154 -19.69 1.31 -21.64
C ALA A 154 -19.52 -0.10 -22.25
N LYS A 155 -20.09 -0.33 -23.43
CA LYS A 155 -20.04 -1.59 -24.18
C LYS A 155 -19.67 -1.33 -25.62
N TYR A 156 -19.16 -2.36 -26.29
CA TYR A 156 -18.68 -2.26 -27.66
C TYR A 156 -19.84 -1.87 -28.59
N GLY A 157 -19.66 -0.91 -29.50
CA GLY A 157 -20.75 -0.34 -30.31
C GLY A 157 -21.30 0.98 -29.78
N TYR A 158 -20.96 1.36 -28.54
CA TYR A 158 -21.49 2.56 -27.89
C TYR A 158 -20.42 3.34 -27.13
N ASP A 159 -20.49 4.66 -27.24
CA ASP A 159 -19.82 5.61 -26.35
C ASP A 159 -20.81 6.20 -25.34
N ILE A 160 -20.30 6.62 -24.19
CA ILE A 160 -21.11 7.36 -23.19
C ILE A 160 -21.07 8.84 -23.58
N SER A 161 -22.22 9.48 -23.63
CA SER A 161 -22.36 10.92 -23.91
C SER A 161 -21.60 11.79 -22.87
N GLU A 162 -21.26 13.02 -23.23
CA GLU A 162 -20.53 13.93 -22.33
C GLU A 162 -21.29 14.22 -21.02
N ASP A 163 -22.63 14.27 -21.09
CA ASP A 163 -23.52 14.43 -19.95
C ASP A 163 -23.70 13.14 -19.13
N ARG A 164 -23.11 12.02 -19.56
CA ARG A 164 -23.16 10.68 -18.94
C ARG A 164 -24.56 10.14 -18.69
N ARG A 165 -25.55 10.58 -19.45
CA ARG A 165 -26.96 10.16 -19.28
C ARG A 165 -27.48 9.33 -20.44
N SER A 166 -26.76 9.28 -21.56
CA SER A 166 -27.16 8.53 -22.75
C SER A 166 -25.98 7.79 -23.38
N PHE A 167 -26.31 6.90 -24.31
CA PHE A 167 -25.31 6.24 -25.17
C PHE A 167 -25.37 6.86 -26.55
N VAL A 168 -24.21 7.10 -27.12
CA VAL A 168 -24.01 7.54 -28.50
C VAL A 168 -23.45 6.36 -29.29
N LEU A 169 -23.95 6.14 -30.50
CA LEU A 169 -23.43 5.09 -31.37
C LEU A 169 -22.02 5.45 -31.84
N ASP A 170 -21.07 4.55 -31.63
CA ASP A 170 -19.77 4.63 -32.28
C ASP A 170 -19.90 3.95 -33.65
N SER A 171 -19.85 4.73 -34.73
CA SER A 171 -20.20 4.29 -36.09
C SER A 171 -19.39 3.07 -36.55
N GLU A 172 -18.11 3.00 -36.19
CA GLU A 172 -17.22 1.89 -36.55
C GLU A 172 -17.53 0.62 -35.74
N SER A 173 -17.59 0.70 -34.41
CA SER A 173 -17.85 -0.49 -33.59
C SER A 173 -19.31 -0.96 -33.67
N ALA A 174 -20.28 -0.07 -33.91
CA ALA A 174 -21.67 -0.42 -34.11
C ALA A 174 -21.87 -1.24 -35.39
N TYR A 175 -21.17 -0.88 -36.48
CA TYR A 175 -21.17 -1.67 -37.72
C TYR A 175 -20.64 -3.09 -37.47
N ILE A 176 -19.55 -3.23 -36.72
CA ILE A 176 -18.94 -4.52 -36.40
C ILE A 176 -19.90 -5.39 -35.57
N VAL A 177 -20.61 -4.81 -34.61
CA VAL A 177 -21.64 -5.53 -33.85
C VAL A 177 -22.73 -6.05 -34.79
N LYS A 178 -23.25 -5.22 -35.69
CA LYS A 178 -24.26 -5.65 -36.67
C LYS A 178 -23.76 -6.80 -37.55
N LEU A 179 -22.50 -6.72 -38.00
CA LEU A 179 -21.84 -7.77 -38.78
C LEU A 179 -21.70 -9.08 -38.00
N ILE A 180 -21.40 -9.04 -36.70
CA ILE A 180 -21.32 -10.22 -35.83
C ILE A 180 -22.68 -10.95 -35.76
N PHE A 181 -23.78 -10.19 -35.62
CA PHE A 181 -25.12 -10.77 -35.62
C PHE A 181 -25.47 -11.40 -36.97
N GLN A 182 -25.14 -10.73 -38.08
CA GLN A 182 -25.37 -11.25 -39.43
C GLN A 182 -24.58 -12.54 -39.71
N MET A 183 -23.27 -12.55 -39.46
CA MET A 183 -22.42 -13.73 -39.68
C MET A 183 -22.91 -14.94 -38.86
N TYR A 184 -23.40 -14.71 -37.64
CA TYR A 184 -23.95 -15.78 -36.81
C TYR A 184 -25.27 -16.31 -37.36
N LEU A 185 -26.16 -15.44 -37.85
CA LEU A 185 -27.41 -15.85 -38.49
C LEU A 185 -27.17 -16.63 -39.80
N GLU A 186 -26.14 -16.26 -40.57
CA GLU A 186 -25.77 -16.90 -41.84
C GLU A 186 -25.25 -18.33 -41.71
N GLY A 187 -24.89 -18.80 -40.51
CA GLY A 187 -24.39 -20.16 -40.36
C GLY A 187 -23.09 -20.29 -39.59
N MET A 188 -22.32 -19.21 -39.46
CA MET A 188 -20.96 -19.28 -38.96
C MET A 188 -20.91 -19.63 -37.46
N THR A 189 -19.94 -20.46 -37.08
CA THR A 189 -19.63 -20.76 -35.69
C THR A 189 -18.93 -19.58 -35.02
N LEU A 190 -19.01 -19.49 -33.69
CA LEU A 190 -18.35 -18.41 -32.94
C LEU A 190 -16.82 -18.35 -33.16
N GLN A 191 -16.19 -19.49 -33.52
CA GLN A 191 -14.77 -19.57 -33.84
C GLN A 191 -14.47 -19.00 -35.22
N GLU A 192 -15.29 -19.32 -36.22
CA GLU A 192 -15.18 -18.79 -37.58
C GLU A 192 -15.41 -17.28 -37.61
N ILE A 193 -16.40 -16.78 -36.84
CA ILE A 193 -16.65 -15.34 -36.70
C ILE A 193 -15.43 -14.64 -36.10
N GLY A 194 -14.82 -15.20 -35.04
CA GLY A 194 -13.59 -14.64 -34.46
C GLY A 194 -12.42 -14.65 -35.44
N ALA A 195 -12.24 -15.73 -36.20
CA ALA A 195 -11.18 -15.84 -37.21
C ALA A 195 -11.39 -14.85 -38.37
N ALA A 196 -12.64 -14.62 -38.81
CA ALA A 196 -12.97 -13.67 -39.86
C ALA A 196 -12.69 -12.21 -39.44
N LEU A 197 -13.05 -11.84 -38.21
CA LEU A 197 -12.76 -10.51 -37.65
C LEU A 197 -11.26 -10.28 -37.45
N ASP A 198 -10.53 -11.30 -36.99
CA ASP A 198 -9.08 -11.27 -36.88
C ASP A 198 -8.40 -11.11 -38.27
N ALA A 199 -8.89 -11.81 -39.29
CA ALA A 199 -8.37 -11.72 -40.66
C ALA A 199 -8.57 -10.33 -41.29
N GLN A 200 -9.67 -9.66 -40.95
CA GLN A 200 -9.97 -8.28 -41.37
C GLN A 200 -9.24 -7.21 -40.52
N ASN A 201 -8.38 -7.62 -39.57
CA ASN A 201 -7.67 -6.74 -38.62
C ASN A 201 -8.61 -5.84 -37.79
N VAL A 202 -9.82 -6.30 -37.49
CA VAL A 202 -10.78 -5.55 -36.69
C VAL A 202 -10.32 -5.54 -35.22
N PRO A 203 -10.20 -4.37 -34.55
CA PRO A 203 -9.76 -4.32 -33.17
C PRO A 203 -10.80 -4.91 -32.22
N SER A 204 -10.38 -5.81 -31.33
CA SER A 204 -11.28 -6.37 -30.32
C SER A 204 -11.70 -5.31 -29.28
N PRO A 205 -12.84 -5.52 -28.56
CA PRO A 205 -13.36 -4.55 -27.60
C PRO A 205 -12.38 -4.15 -26.50
N GLN A 206 -11.48 -5.07 -26.11
CA GLN A 206 -10.43 -4.82 -25.12
C GLN A 206 -9.40 -3.79 -25.61
N ILE A 207 -9.11 -3.76 -26.91
CA ILE A 207 -8.15 -2.83 -27.52
C ILE A 207 -8.82 -1.46 -27.68
N GLN A 208 -10.02 -1.42 -28.25
CA GLN A 208 -10.72 -0.17 -28.58
C GLN A 208 -11.14 0.64 -27.35
N MET A 209 -11.51 -0.02 -26.24
CA MET A 209 -11.88 0.66 -24.99
C MET A 209 -10.68 1.19 -24.18
N THR A 210 -9.45 0.79 -24.53
CA THR A 210 -8.23 1.24 -23.85
C THR A 210 -7.59 2.39 -24.63
N ARG A 211 -8.30 3.52 -24.76
CA ARG A 211 -7.95 4.69 -25.60
C ARG A 211 -6.55 5.33 -25.38
N ASN A 212 -5.67 4.81 -24.52
CA ASN A 212 -4.37 5.44 -24.22
C ASN A 212 -3.23 4.53 -23.70
N LYS A 213 -3.15 3.26 -24.11
CA LYS A 213 -1.92 2.46 -23.88
C LYS A 213 -1.42 1.87 -25.19
N LYS A 214 -0.11 1.96 -25.44
CA LYS A 214 0.56 1.21 -26.52
C LYS A 214 0.38 -0.28 -26.27
N VAL A 215 -0.65 -0.88 -26.85
CA VAL A 215 -0.88 -2.32 -26.81
C VAL A 215 0.04 -2.96 -27.84
N THR A 216 1.10 -3.61 -27.37
CA THR A 216 2.16 -4.23 -28.19
C THR A 216 1.83 -5.66 -28.65
N ARG A 217 0.64 -6.19 -28.36
CA ARG A 217 0.22 -7.56 -28.76
C ARG A 217 -1.06 -7.53 -29.58
N LYS A 218 -1.04 -8.21 -30.74
CA LYS A 218 -2.25 -8.60 -31.49
C LYS A 218 -3.08 -9.56 -30.61
N THR A 219 -4.12 -9.06 -29.97
CA THR A 219 -5.08 -9.88 -29.23
C THR A 219 -6.17 -10.38 -30.18
N LYS A 220 -6.24 -11.69 -30.36
CA LYS A 220 -7.28 -12.38 -31.14
C LYS A 220 -8.68 -12.10 -30.58
N TRP A 221 -9.71 -12.11 -31.41
CA TRP A 221 -11.11 -12.01 -31.00
C TRP A 221 -11.54 -13.21 -30.13
N PRO A 222 -11.78 -13.03 -28.81
CA PRO A 222 -12.14 -14.14 -27.96
C PRO A 222 -13.58 -14.58 -28.21
N VAL A 223 -13.77 -15.90 -28.35
CA VAL A 223 -15.10 -16.54 -28.52
C VAL A 223 -16.07 -16.16 -27.40
N THR A 224 -15.58 -15.99 -26.17
CA THR A 224 -16.37 -15.55 -25.02
C THR A 224 -16.93 -14.14 -25.19
N THR A 225 -16.16 -13.26 -25.82
CA THR A 225 -16.55 -11.87 -26.07
C THR A 225 -17.63 -11.81 -27.14
N ILE A 226 -17.46 -12.55 -28.24
CA ILE A 226 -18.47 -12.67 -29.31
C ILE A 226 -19.78 -13.21 -28.74
N ARG A 227 -19.72 -14.28 -27.93
CA ARG A 227 -20.90 -14.82 -27.24
C ARG A 227 -21.56 -13.79 -26.32
N SER A 228 -20.77 -13.00 -25.59
CA SER A 228 -21.33 -11.95 -24.71
C SER A 228 -22.01 -10.82 -25.48
N ILE A 229 -21.56 -10.52 -26.71
CA ILE A 229 -22.19 -9.54 -27.60
C ILE A 229 -23.54 -10.07 -28.08
N LEU A 230 -23.58 -11.31 -28.56
CA LEU A 230 -24.79 -11.94 -29.11
C LEU A 230 -25.91 -12.13 -28.07
N VAL A 231 -25.59 -12.20 -26.77
CA VAL A 231 -26.58 -12.46 -25.69
C VAL A 231 -27.02 -11.16 -24.98
N ASN A 232 -26.34 -10.03 -25.20
CA ASN A 232 -26.61 -8.81 -24.42
C ASN A 232 -27.80 -8.00 -24.98
N PRO A 233 -28.89 -7.79 -24.20
CA PRO A 233 -30.06 -7.01 -24.64
C PRO A 233 -29.79 -5.52 -24.90
N LEU A 234 -28.61 -5.00 -24.53
CA LEU A 234 -28.22 -3.63 -24.85
C LEU A 234 -28.31 -3.33 -26.36
N TYR A 235 -27.99 -4.32 -27.20
CA TYR A 235 -27.91 -4.15 -28.66
C TYR A 235 -29.26 -4.01 -29.36
N ILE A 236 -30.36 -4.38 -28.67
CA ILE A 236 -31.74 -4.10 -29.09
C ILE A 236 -32.32 -2.85 -28.39
N GLY A 237 -31.45 -2.05 -27.77
CA GLY A 237 -31.83 -0.78 -27.14
C GLY A 237 -32.35 -0.89 -25.71
N LYS A 238 -32.22 -2.06 -25.06
CA LYS A 238 -32.73 -2.30 -23.71
C LYS A 238 -31.60 -2.38 -22.69
N LEU A 239 -31.44 -1.34 -21.86
CA LEU A 239 -30.54 -1.35 -20.72
C LEU A 239 -31.32 -1.43 -19.40
N THR A 240 -30.94 -2.35 -18.51
CA THR A 240 -31.46 -2.41 -17.14
C THR A 240 -30.32 -2.20 -16.15
N LEU A 241 -30.35 -1.07 -15.44
CA LEU A 241 -29.47 -0.81 -14.30
C LEU A 241 -30.07 -1.46 -13.07
N LYS A 242 -29.24 -2.18 -12.29
CA LYS A 242 -29.66 -2.78 -11.03
C LYS A 242 -28.82 -2.25 -9.86
N LEU A 243 -29.48 -1.79 -8.80
CA LEU A 243 -28.84 -1.41 -7.54
C LEU A 243 -29.70 -1.85 -6.37
N SER A 244 -29.15 -2.69 -5.48
CA SER A 244 -29.82 -3.13 -4.23
C SER A 244 -31.26 -3.66 -4.43
N GLY A 245 -31.51 -4.38 -5.52
CA GLY A 245 -32.84 -4.93 -5.86
C GLY A 245 -33.75 -3.98 -6.64
N ALA A 246 -33.43 -2.69 -6.73
CA ALA A 246 -34.11 -1.75 -7.61
C ALA A 246 -33.61 -1.89 -9.05
N GLU A 247 -34.55 -1.89 -9.99
CA GLU A 247 -34.27 -1.97 -11.43
C GLU A 247 -34.71 -0.66 -12.11
N LYS A 248 -33.81 -0.06 -12.89
CA LYS A 248 -34.11 1.11 -13.72
C LYS A 248 -33.87 0.77 -15.18
N LYS A 249 -34.94 0.80 -15.97
CA LYS A 249 -34.89 0.58 -17.42
C LYS A 249 -34.53 1.89 -18.10
N MET A 250 -33.64 1.82 -19.08
CA MET A 250 -33.21 2.94 -19.91
C MET A 250 -33.27 2.52 -21.38
N GLU A 251 -33.72 3.44 -22.22
CA GLU A 251 -33.73 3.27 -23.66
C GLU A 251 -32.38 3.67 -24.24
N VAL A 252 -31.90 2.86 -25.17
CA VAL A 252 -30.60 3.01 -25.83
C VAL A 252 -30.85 2.91 -27.34
N PRO A 253 -30.12 3.64 -28.19
CA PRO A 253 -30.22 3.46 -29.64
C PRO A 253 -29.96 2.00 -30.05
N PRO A 254 -30.89 1.29 -30.71
CA PRO A 254 -30.69 -0.10 -31.10
C PRO A 254 -29.70 -0.22 -32.26
N ILE A 255 -28.82 -1.23 -32.20
CA ILE A 255 -27.90 -1.58 -33.30
C ILE A 255 -28.49 -2.72 -34.15
N VAL A 256 -29.24 -3.63 -33.50
CA VAL A 256 -29.83 -4.82 -34.11
C VAL A 256 -31.35 -4.82 -33.90
N SER A 257 -32.09 -5.40 -34.84
CA SER A 257 -33.54 -5.57 -34.71
C SER A 257 -33.87 -6.58 -33.60
N GLU A 258 -35.03 -6.41 -32.95
CA GLU A 258 -35.48 -7.37 -31.94
C GLU A 258 -35.72 -8.77 -32.54
N GLU A 259 -36.17 -8.83 -33.80
CA GLU A 259 -36.38 -10.07 -34.54
C GLU A 259 -35.06 -10.85 -34.77
N ASP A 260 -34.00 -10.17 -35.22
CA ASP A 260 -32.70 -10.80 -35.45
C ASP A 260 -32.09 -11.28 -34.15
N PHE A 261 -32.23 -10.51 -33.06
CA PHE A 261 -31.75 -10.91 -31.74
C PHE A 261 -32.44 -12.18 -31.23
N GLN A 262 -33.76 -12.32 -31.43
CA GLN A 262 -34.51 -13.51 -31.02
C GLN A 262 -34.07 -14.75 -31.78
N LYS A 263 -33.91 -14.66 -33.11
CA LYS A 263 -33.39 -15.77 -33.95
C LYS A 263 -32.01 -16.24 -33.48
N VAL A 264 -31.15 -15.31 -33.06
CA VAL A 264 -29.84 -15.66 -32.48
C VAL A 264 -29.99 -16.42 -31.16
N GLN A 265 -30.90 -16.03 -30.26
CA GLN A 265 -31.09 -16.72 -28.97
C GLN A 265 -31.61 -18.15 -29.15
N GLU A 266 -32.57 -18.36 -30.06
CA GLU A 266 -33.12 -19.69 -30.38
C GLU A 266 -32.01 -20.64 -30.84
N ARG A 267 -31.19 -20.17 -31.79
CA ARG A 267 -30.06 -20.93 -32.32
C ARG A 267 -29.01 -21.27 -31.27
N ILE A 268 -28.74 -20.36 -30.33
CA ILE A 268 -27.82 -20.63 -29.22
C ILE A 268 -28.39 -21.73 -28.31
N ASN A 269 -29.69 -21.69 -27.98
CA ASN A 269 -30.33 -22.64 -27.07
C ASN A 269 -30.45 -24.06 -27.65
N ASP A 270 -30.65 -24.20 -28.96
CA ASP A 270 -30.73 -25.51 -29.61
C ASP A 270 -29.38 -26.23 -29.68
N SER A 271 -28.27 -25.49 -29.72
CA SER A 271 -26.91 -26.06 -29.73
C SER A 271 -26.51 -26.79 -28.42
N VAL A 272 -27.28 -26.64 -27.34
CA VAL A 272 -26.93 -27.12 -25.99
C VAL A 272 -27.50 -28.54 -25.68
N LYS A 273 -28.38 -29.11 -26.52
CA LYS A 273 -29.20 -30.30 -26.18
C LYS A 273 -28.61 -31.71 -26.43
N LEU A 274 -27.33 -31.87 -26.81
CA LEU A 274 -26.77 -33.23 -27.07
C LEU A 274 -26.17 -33.90 -25.80
N PRO A 275 -26.61 -35.12 -25.40
CA PRO A 275 -26.03 -35.83 -24.27
C PRO A 275 -24.69 -36.49 -24.60
N ALA A 276 -23.74 -36.44 -23.66
CA ALA A 276 -22.39 -36.98 -23.84
C ALA A 276 -22.36 -38.53 -23.75
N PRO A 277 -21.57 -39.26 -24.58
CA PRO A 277 -21.50 -40.71 -24.53
C PRO A 277 -20.70 -41.23 -23.32
N LYS A 278 -21.18 -42.31 -22.67
CA LYS A 278 -20.49 -43.01 -21.58
C LYS A 278 -19.26 -43.78 -22.10
N ARG A 279 -18.11 -43.66 -21.42
CA ARG A 279 -16.87 -44.40 -21.71
C ARG A 279 -16.51 -45.39 -20.59
N ARG A 280 -16.32 -46.68 -20.94
CA ARG A 280 -15.65 -47.76 -20.17
C ARG A 280 -15.10 -48.77 -21.21
N SER A 281 -13.95 -49.47 -21.11
CA SER A 281 -12.89 -49.59 -20.09
C SER A 281 -11.59 -50.16 -20.72
N THR A 282 -10.48 -49.42 -20.64
CA THR A 282 -9.14 -49.80 -20.12
C THR A 282 -8.24 -48.58 -20.27
N PRO A 283 -7.61 -48.03 -19.20
CA PRO A 283 -6.90 -46.77 -19.30
C PRO A 283 -5.49 -47.00 -19.84
N ASN A 284 -5.35 -46.98 -21.16
CA ASN A 284 -4.04 -46.72 -21.73
C ASN A 284 -3.63 -45.28 -21.35
N ILE A 285 -2.61 -45.17 -20.50
CA ILE A 285 -2.13 -43.90 -19.93
C ILE A 285 -1.58 -42.94 -20.98
N LEU A 286 -1.32 -43.43 -22.19
CA LEU A 286 -0.83 -42.71 -23.35
C LEU A 286 -1.96 -42.32 -24.32
N ILE A 287 -3.23 -42.58 -23.99
CA ILE A 287 -4.38 -42.10 -24.76
C ILE A 287 -4.28 -40.58 -24.94
N LYS A 288 -4.29 -40.15 -26.21
CA LYS A 288 -4.15 -38.76 -26.66
C LYS A 288 -2.79 -38.10 -26.36
N LYS A 289 -1.75 -38.85 -25.99
CA LYS A 289 -0.42 -38.31 -25.65
C LYS A 289 0.64 -38.53 -26.72
N ILE A 290 0.34 -39.31 -27.76
CA ILE A 290 1.29 -39.61 -28.84
C ILE A 290 1.01 -38.72 -30.04
N TYR A 291 2.05 -38.04 -30.50
CA TYR A 291 2.02 -37.12 -31.61
C TYR A 291 3.13 -37.49 -32.58
N ASP A 292 2.86 -37.29 -33.86
CA ASP A 292 3.90 -37.33 -34.86
C ASP A 292 4.85 -36.14 -34.72
N ARG A 293 6.13 -36.41 -34.90
CA ARG A 293 7.17 -35.39 -34.72
C ARG A 293 7.18 -34.36 -35.84
N ALA A 294 6.87 -34.75 -37.07
CA ALA A 294 6.99 -33.90 -38.24
C ALA A 294 5.72 -33.06 -38.47
N SER A 295 4.55 -33.69 -38.40
CA SER A 295 3.26 -33.06 -38.61
C SER A 295 2.65 -32.46 -37.34
N GLY A 296 3.09 -32.90 -36.16
CA GLY A 296 2.45 -32.53 -34.88
C GLY A 296 1.05 -33.12 -34.73
N GLU A 297 0.60 -33.96 -35.67
CA GLU A 297 -0.72 -34.58 -35.62
C GLU A 297 -0.76 -35.71 -34.60
N ARG A 298 -1.89 -35.80 -33.91
CA ARG A 298 -2.08 -36.77 -32.85
C ARG A 298 -2.48 -38.13 -33.42
N LEU A 299 -1.76 -39.17 -33.03
CA LEU A 299 -2.13 -40.55 -33.33
C LEU A 299 -3.36 -40.97 -32.52
N LEU A 300 -4.27 -41.70 -33.17
CA LEU A 300 -5.48 -42.22 -32.54
C LEU A 300 -5.20 -43.60 -31.96
N CYS A 301 -5.39 -43.75 -30.64
CA CYS A 301 -5.41 -45.06 -29.99
C CYS A 301 -6.72 -45.77 -30.34
N ARG A 302 -6.64 -46.96 -30.92
CA ARG A 302 -7.78 -47.84 -31.21
C ARG A 302 -7.56 -49.19 -30.56
N THR A 303 -8.66 -49.80 -30.15
CA THR A 303 -8.68 -51.18 -29.67
C THR A 303 -9.23 -52.06 -30.79
N THR A 304 -8.68 -53.26 -30.93
CA THR A 304 -9.23 -54.35 -31.76
C THR A 304 -10.67 -54.69 -31.35
N GLU A 305 -11.45 -55.26 -32.27
CA GLU A 305 -12.83 -55.72 -32.00
C GLU A 305 -12.86 -56.80 -30.92
N ASP A 306 -11.84 -57.67 -30.88
CA ASP A 306 -11.65 -58.69 -29.83
C ASP A 306 -11.10 -58.11 -28.49
N GLU A 307 -10.93 -56.79 -28.41
CA GLU A 307 -10.38 -56.04 -27.27
C GLU A 307 -8.95 -56.43 -26.81
N THR A 308 -8.28 -57.35 -27.49
CA THR A 308 -6.98 -57.92 -27.05
C THR A 308 -5.77 -57.04 -27.34
N ARG A 309 -5.84 -56.18 -28.36
CA ARG A 309 -4.72 -55.35 -28.84
C ARG A 309 -5.10 -53.88 -29.01
N GLN A 310 -4.18 -53.00 -28.66
CA GLN A 310 -4.29 -51.56 -28.85
C GLN A 310 -3.22 -51.05 -29.81
N ILE A 311 -3.61 -50.22 -30.77
CA ILE A 311 -2.74 -49.68 -31.82
C ILE A 311 -2.91 -48.17 -31.96
N TYR A 312 -1.86 -47.51 -32.46
CA TYR A 312 -1.83 -46.10 -32.81
C TYR A 312 -1.78 -45.92 -34.32
N SER A 313 -2.68 -45.12 -34.90
CA SER A 313 -2.72 -44.85 -36.34
C SER A 313 -3.14 -43.43 -36.69
N PHE A 314 -2.80 -42.98 -37.91
CA PHE A 314 -3.26 -41.72 -38.49
C PHE A 314 -4.64 -41.91 -39.17
N ASP A 315 -5.52 -40.92 -38.97
CA ASP A 315 -6.84 -40.73 -39.61
C ASP A 315 -7.99 -41.75 -39.37
N ARG A 316 -9.22 -41.21 -39.33
CA ARG A 316 -10.54 -41.82 -39.08
C ARG A 316 -11.14 -42.61 -40.25
N LYS A 317 -10.65 -42.44 -41.49
CA LYS A 317 -11.32 -42.97 -42.71
C LYS A 317 -10.94 -44.41 -43.08
N CYS A 318 -9.81 -44.93 -42.62
CA CYS A 318 -9.39 -46.29 -42.93
C CYS A 318 -9.82 -47.29 -41.85
N LYS A 319 -10.47 -48.38 -42.28
CA LYS A 319 -10.63 -49.61 -41.49
C LYS A 319 -9.23 -50.24 -41.33
N CYS A 320 -8.56 -49.88 -40.23
CA CYS A 320 -7.16 -50.23 -39.98
C CYS A 320 -6.86 -51.74 -39.95
N PHE A 321 -7.86 -52.60 -39.80
CA PHE A 321 -7.71 -54.05 -39.86
C PHE A 321 -7.82 -54.66 -41.27
N SER A 322 -7.93 -53.83 -42.32
CA SER A 322 -7.92 -54.30 -43.71
C SER A 322 -6.50 -54.50 -44.29
N GLY A 323 -5.45 -54.44 -43.45
CA GLY A 323 -4.04 -54.65 -43.85
C GLY A 323 -3.40 -53.55 -44.70
N LYS A 324 -4.07 -52.39 -44.89
CA LYS A 324 -3.61 -51.34 -45.83
C LYS A 324 -3.13 -50.04 -45.17
N ALA A 325 -3.29 -49.87 -43.86
CA ALA A 325 -2.91 -48.63 -43.16
C ALA A 325 -1.75 -48.89 -42.18
N PRO A 326 -0.71 -48.03 -42.16
CA PRO A 326 0.37 -48.14 -41.19
C PRO A 326 -0.13 -47.88 -39.76
N TYR A 327 0.29 -48.74 -38.84
CA TYR A 327 -0.04 -48.64 -37.41
C TYR A 327 1.19 -49.00 -36.56
N ILE A 328 1.18 -48.53 -35.30
CA ILE A 328 2.19 -48.87 -34.30
C ILE A 328 1.47 -49.59 -33.15
N GLU A 329 1.98 -50.74 -32.72
CA GLU A 329 1.41 -51.43 -31.56
C GLU A 329 1.73 -50.69 -30.27
N SER A 330 0.77 -50.66 -29.34
CA SER A 330 0.97 -49.95 -28.07
C SER A 330 2.12 -50.54 -27.24
N THR A 331 2.40 -51.84 -27.38
CA THR A 331 3.51 -52.55 -26.72
C THR A 331 4.87 -51.96 -27.10
N GLU A 332 5.10 -51.75 -28.39
CA GLU A 332 6.34 -51.19 -28.94
C GLU A 332 6.59 -49.77 -28.41
N VAL A 333 5.55 -48.94 -28.33
CA VAL A 333 5.65 -47.60 -27.74
C VAL A 333 6.04 -47.68 -26.26
N PHE A 334 5.39 -48.58 -25.50
CA PHE A 334 5.66 -48.72 -24.06
C PHE A 334 7.10 -49.19 -23.80
N ASP A 335 7.65 -50.04 -24.66
CA ASP A 335 9.03 -50.52 -24.52
C ASP A 335 10.06 -49.42 -24.79
N VAL A 336 9.84 -48.58 -25.82
CA VAL A 336 10.69 -47.41 -26.09
C VAL A 336 10.63 -46.39 -24.95
N ILE A 337 9.44 -46.15 -24.39
CA ILE A 337 9.28 -45.24 -23.24
C ILE A 337 9.99 -45.80 -22.00
N ARG A 338 9.83 -47.10 -21.71
CA ARG A 338 10.51 -47.76 -20.59
C ARG A 338 12.03 -47.68 -20.73
N PHE A 339 12.55 -47.91 -21.93
CA PHE A 339 13.98 -47.76 -22.22
C PHE A 339 14.46 -46.32 -21.96
N SER A 340 13.75 -45.32 -22.49
CA SER A 340 14.10 -43.90 -22.30
C SER A 340 14.06 -43.47 -20.83
N LEU A 341 13.07 -43.98 -20.07
CA LEU A 341 12.97 -43.71 -18.64
C LEU A 341 14.14 -44.32 -17.85
N LYS A 342 14.60 -45.52 -18.21
CA LYS A 342 15.79 -46.12 -17.61
C LYS A 342 17.03 -45.27 -17.87
N THR A 343 17.24 -44.82 -19.10
CA THR A 343 18.37 -43.95 -19.46
C THR A 343 18.33 -42.63 -18.69
N ALA A 344 17.16 -41.99 -18.58
CA ALA A 344 17.00 -40.76 -17.80
C ALA A 344 17.28 -40.99 -16.30
N GLN A 345 16.85 -42.14 -15.76
CA GLN A 345 17.11 -42.51 -14.37
C GLN A 345 18.62 -42.73 -14.11
N GLU A 346 19.34 -43.31 -15.08
CA GLU A 346 20.80 -43.46 -15.01
C GLU A 346 21.53 -42.12 -15.09
N GLN A 347 21.07 -41.19 -15.96
CA GLN A 347 21.60 -39.82 -16.00
C GLN A 347 21.36 -39.09 -14.68
N ALA A 348 20.18 -39.22 -14.07
CA ALA A 348 19.90 -38.64 -12.76
C ALA A 348 20.83 -39.20 -11.67
N ARG A 349 21.12 -40.51 -11.69
CA ARG A 349 22.11 -41.13 -10.79
C ARG A 349 23.53 -40.65 -11.06
N TYR A 350 23.88 -40.37 -12.31
CA TYR A 350 25.18 -39.80 -12.68
C TYR A 350 25.34 -38.37 -12.17
N ILE A 351 24.31 -37.53 -12.34
CA ILE A 351 24.27 -36.17 -11.78
C ILE A 351 24.35 -36.23 -10.24
N GLY A 352 23.63 -37.14 -9.59
CA GLY A 352 23.72 -37.36 -8.14
C GLY A 352 25.15 -37.65 -7.67
N ARG A 353 25.89 -38.51 -8.40
CA ARG A 353 27.31 -38.79 -8.12
C ARG A 353 28.23 -37.59 -8.37
N LEU A 354 27.96 -36.82 -9.42
CA LEU A 354 28.68 -35.57 -9.72
C LEU A 354 28.49 -34.50 -8.63
N LEU A 355 27.28 -34.40 -8.08
CA LEU A 355 26.97 -33.51 -6.96
C LEU A 355 27.71 -33.90 -5.67
N GLU A 356 28.05 -35.18 -5.49
CA GLU A 356 28.83 -35.67 -4.35
C GLU A 356 30.34 -35.49 -4.55
N SER A 357 30.83 -35.58 -5.79
CA SER A 357 32.27 -35.50 -6.10
C SER A 357 32.83 -34.08 -6.17
N ASP A 358 32.04 -33.09 -6.61
CA ASP A 358 32.50 -31.70 -6.79
C ASP A 358 31.69 -30.69 -5.97
N LYS A 359 31.97 -30.67 -4.67
CA LYS A 359 31.28 -29.79 -3.71
C LYS A 359 31.48 -28.31 -4.02
N ASP A 360 32.54 -27.93 -4.73
CA ASP A 360 32.86 -26.54 -5.04
C ASP A 360 32.08 -26.03 -6.25
N GLU A 361 31.92 -26.85 -7.29
CA GLU A 361 31.02 -26.56 -8.43
C GLU A 361 29.55 -26.44 -7.95
N VAL A 362 29.13 -27.31 -7.02
CA VAL A 362 27.79 -27.24 -6.40
C VAL A 362 27.61 -25.95 -5.60
N LYS A 363 28.58 -25.57 -4.77
CA LYS A 363 28.56 -24.28 -4.06
C LYS A 363 28.47 -23.10 -5.03
N ARG A 364 29.19 -23.15 -6.16
CA ARG A 364 29.15 -22.10 -7.19
C ARG A 364 27.76 -21.96 -7.79
N CYS A 365 27.12 -23.06 -8.20
CA CYS A 365 25.76 -23.04 -8.74
C CYS A 365 24.72 -22.61 -7.70
N GLN A 366 24.85 -23.06 -6.45
CA GLN A 366 24.00 -22.62 -5.34
C GLN A 366 24.14 -21.12 -5.08
N ASN A 367 25.36 -20.59 -5.09
CA ASN A 367 25.59 -19.16 -4.91
C ASN A 367 24.94 -18.34 -6.03
N ILE A 368 25.00 -18.77 -7.29
CA ILE A 368 24.32 -18.09 -8.41
C ILE A 368 22.80 -18.05 -8.19
N ALA A 369 22.19 -19.18 -7.78
CA ALA A 369 20.76 -19.28 -7.55
C ALA A 369 20.28 -18.52 -6.30
N LEU A 370 21.10 -18.49 -5.24
CA LEU A 370 20.76 -17.90 -3.94
C LEU A 370 21.10 -16.41 -3.83
N ASN A 371 21.97 -15.88 -4.68
CA ASN A 371 22.39 -14.48 -4.66
C ASN A 371 21.22 -13.48 -4.67
N PRO A 372 20.18 -13.62 -5.52
CA PRO A 372 19.03 -12.71 -5.51
C PRO A 372 18.29 -12.69 -4.16
N TYR A 373 18.14 -13.86 -3.54
CA TYR A 373 17.49 -14.00 -2.23
C TYR A 373 18.36 -13.43 -1.10
N ARG A 374 19.69 -13.58 -1.18
CA ARG A 374 20.63 -12.95 -0.23
C ARG A 374 20.59 -11.43 -0.32
N GLU A 375 20.58 -10.87 -1.52
CA GLU A 375 20.45 -9.42 -1.75
C GLU A 375 19.11 -8.87 -1.25
N GLN A 376 18.02 -9.61 -1.48
CA GLN A 376 16.70 -9.23 -0.97
C GLN A 376 16.65 -9.30 0.57
N ALA A 377 17.20 -10.35 1.18
CA ALA A 377 17.30 -10.47 2.64
C ALA A 377 18.16 -9.36 3.26
N ARG A 378 19.28 -8.99 2.63
CA ARG A 378 20.13 -7.85 3.03
C ARG A 378 19.35 -6.53 3.02
N THR A 379 18.58 -6.29 1.96
CA THR A 379 17.77 -5.06 1.82
C THR A 379 16.64 -5.00 2.86
N LEU A 380 15.99 -6.13 3.12
CA LEU A 380 14.96 -6.23 4.16
C LEU A 380 15.54 -6.01 5.56
N MET A 381 16.72 -6.56 5.86
CA MET A 381 17.41 -6.32 7.13
C MET A 381 17.76 -4.85 7.32
N ASP A 382 18.35 -4.21 6.31
CA ASP A 382 18.66 -2.78 6.33
C ASP A 382 17.39 -1.94 6.61
N THR A 383 16.32 -2.24 5.88
CA THR A 383 15.03 -1.58 6.05
C THR A 383 14.47 -1.78 7.46
N LEU A 384 14.60 -2.98 8.03
CA LEU A 384 14.08 -3.31 9.35
C LEU A 384 14.81 -2.54 10.47
N PHE A 385 16.15 -2.57 10.48
CA PHE A 385 16.95 -1.87 11.49
C PHE A 385 16.74 -0.35 11.43
N THR A 386 16.75 0.21 10.23
CA THR A 386 16.55 1.66 10.04
C THR A 386 15.13 2.09 10.36
N THR A 387 14.11 1.27 10.05
CA THR A 387 12.71 1.61 10.31
C THR A 387 12.36 1.60 11.79
N ILE A 388 12.89 0.64 12.56
CA ILE A 388 12.64 0.57 14.02
C ILE A 388 13.23 1.82 14.70
N LEU A 389 14.52 2.11 14.44
CA LEU A 389 15.19 3.30 14.98
C LEU A 389 14.48 4.59 14.57
N ARG A 390 14.07 4.68 13.29
CA ARG A 390 13.33 5.84 12.78
C ARG A 390 12.01 6.04 13.51
N THR A 391 11.24 4.97 13.70
CA THR A 391 9.92 5.04 14.33
C THR A 391 10.02 5.46 15.79
N ILE A 392 10.95 4.88 16.55
CA ILE A 392 11.14 5.21 17.96
C ILE A 392 11.55 6.68 18.10
N LEU A 393 12.55 7.12 17.34
CA LEU A 393 13.05 8.49 17.44
C LEU A 393 12.03 9.50 16.92
N SER A 394 11.30 9.23 15.84
CA SER A 394 10.29 10.16 15.33
C SER A 394 9.16 10.39 16.34
N LYS A 395 8.73 9.35 17.07
CA LYS A 395 7.69 9.46 18.09
C LYS A 395 8.06 10.40 19.23
N ILE A 396 9.33 10.42 19.64
CA ILE A 396 9.83 11.36 20.65
C ILE A 396 9.66 12.81 20.17
N PHE A 397 9.95 13.11 18.91
CA PHE A 397 9.84 14.46 18.35
C PHE A 397 8.39 14.85 18.01
N GLU A 398 7.57 13.90 17.57
CA GLU A 398 6.12 14.12 17.37
C GLU A 398 5.45 14.61 18.66
N ALA A 399 5.82 14.02 19.81
CA ALA A 399 5.33 14.44 21.12
C ALA A 399 5.78 15.85 21.52
N LEU A 400 6.93 16.32 21.02
CA LEU A 400 7.43 17.68 21.29
C LEU A 400 6.69 18.76 20.48
N THR A 401 6.05 18.40 19.36
CA THR A 401 5.45 19.36 18.41
C THR A 401 4.47 20.33 19.08
N GLY A 402 3.58 19.85 19.94
CA GLY A 402 2.64 20.72 20.66
C GLY A 402 3.34 21.71 21.60
N SER A 403 4.34 21.25 22.34
CA SER A 403 5.12 22.11 23.25
C SER A 403 5.95 23.16 22.52
N VAL A 404 6.52 22.79 21.37
CA VAL A 404 7.27 23.71 20.49
C VAL A 404 6.31 24.71 19.83
N GLY A 405 5.11 24.30 19.45
CA GLY A 405 4.07 25.20 18.92
C GLY A 405 3.70 26.32 19.90
N ASN A 406 3.43 25.97 21.16
CA ASN A 406 3.15 26.96 22.21
C ASN A 406 4.32 27.92 22.44
N LEU A 407 5.55 27.39 22.46
CA LEU A 407 6.77 28.18 22.60
C LEU A 407 6.93 29.18 21.44
N VAL A 408 6.74 28.73 20.20
CA VAL A 408 6.87 29.57 18.99
C VAL A 408 5.79 30.66 18.94
N ALA A 409 4.60 30.40 19.47
CA ALA A 409 3.50 31.36 19.47
C ALA A 409 3.62 32.46 20.52
N LEU A 410 4.19 32.16 21.70
CA LEU A 410 4.14 33.04 22.87
C LEU A 410 5.46 33.71 23.22
N GLU A 411 6.60 33.16 22.80
CA GLU A 411 7.92 33.56 23.31
C GLU A 411 8.77 34.28 22.25
N SER A 412 9.82 34.97 22.71
CA SER A 412 10.72 35.70 21.82
C SER A 412 11.60 34.79 20.97
N ASN A 413 11.99 35.23 19.76
CA ASN A 413 12.84 34.45 18.85
C ASN A 413 14.18 33.99 19.49
N ASP A 414 14.75 34.77 20.41
CA ASP A 414 15.96 34.37 21.15
C ASP A 414 15.68 33.17 22.07
N ARG A 415 14.55 33.18 22.78
CA ARG A 415 14.16 32.07 23.66
C ARG A 415 13.80 30.81 22.87
N VAL A 416 13.13 30.99 21.73
CA VAL A 416 12.85 29.91 20.78
C VAL A 416 14.15 29.29 20.27
N TYR A 417 15.13 30.10 19.86
CA TYR A 417 16.44 29.62 19.41
C TYR A 417 17.22 28.87 20.50
N LYS A 418 17.25 29.40 21.74
CA LYS A 418 17.87 28.72 22.88
C LYS A 418 17.23 27.37 23.18
N THR A 419 15.92 27.26 23.00
CA THR A 419 15.20 26.00 23.19
C THR A 419 15.45 25.03 22.04
N PHE A 420 15.45 25.53 20.80
CA PHE A 420 15.87 24.78 19.62
C PHE A 420 17.26 24.14 19.82
N ARG A 421 18.24 24.91 20.31
CA ARG A 421 19.60 24.41 20.62
C ARG A 421 19.59 23.23 21.60
N LYS A 422 18.78 23.31 22.66
CA LYS A 422 18.63 22.24 23.66
C LYS A 422 17.98 20.99 23.08
N ILE A 423 16.88 21.15 22.32
CA ILE A 423 16.19 20.03 21.67
C ILE A 423 17.11 19.38 20.64
N TRP A 424 17.83 20.19 19.87
CA TRP A 424 18.73 19.69 18.83
C TRP A 424 19.95 18.97 19.42
N PHE A 425 20.45 19.42 20.58
CA PHE A 425 21.48 18.71 21.34
C PHE A 425 21.05 17.31 21.78
N VAL A 426 19.83 17.17 22.32
CA VAL A 426 19.28 15.85 22.68
C VAL A 426 19.08 14.99 21.44
N ASN A 427 18.56 15.57 20.35
CA ASN A 427 18.42 14.86 19.09
C ASN A 427 19.76 14.33 18.58
N PHE A 428 20.79 15.19 18.57
CA PHE A 428 22.14 14.81 18.21
C PHE A 428 22.63 13.62 19.05
N TRP A 429 22.52 13.70 20.38
CA TRP A 429 23.00 12.63 21.26
C TRP A 429 22.32 11.29 20.92
N LEU A 430 20.98 11.29 20.81
CA LEU A 430 20.21 10.08 20.50
C LEU A 430 20.52 9.51 19.13
N VAL A 431 20.58 10.36 18.10
CA VAL A 431 20.86 9.96 16.72
C VAL A 431 22.29 9.45 16.58
N SER A 432 23.23 10.17 17.16
CA SER A 432 24.65 9.83 17.13
C SER A 432 24.92 8.50 17.83
N PHE A 433 24.37 8.32 19.03
CA PHE A 433 24.43 7.04 19.75
C PHE A 433 23.85 5.89 18.92
N SER A 434 22.64 6.07 18.37
CA SER A 434 21.96 5.04 17.60
C SER A 434 22.72 4.64 16.34
N CYS A 435 23.25 5.62 15.59
CA CYS A 435 23.99 5.37 14.36
C CYS A 435 25.36 4.75 14.63
N ALA A 436 26.09 5.22 15.65
CA ALA A 436 27.38 4.65 16.05
C ALA A 436 27.23 3.21 16.55
N ALA A 437 26.19 2.94 17.36
CA ALA A 437 25.88 1.60 17.83
C ALA A 437 25.49 0.67 16.67
N LEU A 438 24.63 1.13 15.75
CA LEU A 438 24.26 0.36 14.56
C LEU A 438 25.49 0.01 13.71
N PHE A 439 26.37 0.99 13.45
CA PHE A 439 27.59 0.79 12.67
C PHE A 439 28.52 -0.27 13.28
N ALA A 440 28.69 -0.25 14.61
CA ALA A 440 29.57 -1.20 15.30
C ALA A 440 28.95 -2.60 15.49
N LEU A 441 27.63 -2.70 15.63
CA LEU A 441 26.97 -3.93 16.12
C LEU A 441 26.20 -4.71 15.04
N VAL A 442 25.82 -4.08 13.91
CA VAL A 442 24.95 -4.73 12.92
C VAL A 442 25.58 -5.97 12.29
N ASN A 443 26.85 -5.92 11.89
CA ASN A 443 27.53 -7.06 11.29
C ASN A 443 27.80 -8.17 12.32
N PRO A 444 28.32 -7.89 13.54
CA PRO A 444 28.39 -8.89 14.61
C PRO A 444 27.05 -9.57 14.91
N PHE A 445 25.94 -8.82 14.87
CA PHE A 445 24.60 -9.37 15.03
C PHE A 445 24.22 -10.29 13.86
N ILE A 446 24.40 -9.84 12.61
CA ILE A 446 24.08 -10.62 11.40
C ILE A 446 24.86 -11.94 11.39
N THR A 447 26.14 -11.92 11.78
CA THR A 447 26.97 -13.14 11.90
C THR A 447 26.35 -14.16 12.84
N LEU A 448 25.84 -13.74 14.00
CA LEU A 448 25.24 -14.65 14.98
C LEU A 448 23.82 -15.08 14.63
N TRP A 449 23.06 -14.20 13.97
CA TRP A 449 21.66 -14.45 13.70
C TRP A 449 21.43 -15.27 12.43
N VAL A 450 22.06 -14.87 11.31
CA VAL A 450 21.83 -15.47 9.98
C VAL A 450 23.08 -16.16 9.44
N GLY A 451 24.27 -15.77 9.91
CA GLY A 451 25.55 -16.32 9.47
C GLY A 451 26.31 -15.41 8.50
N GLU A 452 27.60 -15.74 8.30
CA GLU A 452 28.56 -14.89 7.59
C GLU A 452 28.20 -14.63 6.12
N SER A 453 27.44 -15.51 5.47
CA SER A 453 27.05 -15.34 4.06
C SER A 453 26.13 -14.15 3.80
N TYR A 454 25.57 -13.53 4.84
CA TYR A 454 24.65 -12.40 4.75
C TYR A 454 25.27 -11.08 5.17
N LEU A 455 26.55 -11.07 5.55
CA LEU A 455 27.26 -9.87 5.97
C LEU A 455 27.15 -8.75 4.93
N LEU A 456 26.91 -7.54 5.42
CA LEU A 456 26.89 -6.34 4.61
C LEU A 456 28.33 -5.83 4.45
N GLU A 457 28.69 -5.44 3.22
CA GLU A 457 29.95 -4.75 2.99
C GLU A 457 30.01 -3.48 3.85
N GLU A 458 31.16 -3.20 4.46
CA GLU A 458 31.33 -2.08 5.40
C GLU A 458 30.95 -0.73 4.78
N LYS A 459 31.25 -0.54 3.48
CA LYS A 459 30.84 0.67 2.73
C LYS A 459 29.31 0.82 2.62
N VAL A 460 28.58 -0.29 2.55
CA VAL A 460 27.10 -0.30 2.52
C VAL A 460 26.56 0.05 3.91
N VAL A 461 27.11 -0.56 4.97
CA VAL A 461 26.72 -0.23 6.36
C VAL A 461 26.99 1.25 6.67
N PHE A 462 28.14 1.76 6.22
CA PHE A 462 28.50 3.17 6.37
C PHE A 462 27.48 4.12 5.71
N ILE A 463 27.16 3.91 4.42
CA ILE A 463 26.23 4.80 3.71
C ILE A 463 24.79 4.69 4.24
N VAL A 464 24.39 3.52 4.75
CA VAL A 464 23.13 3.33 5.47
C VAL A 464 23.10 4.18 6.75
N CYS A 465 24.12 4.04 7.60
CA CYS A 465 24.21 4.79 8.86
C CYS A 465 24.28 6.30 8.60
N LEU A 466 24.99 6.72 7.55
CA LEU A 466 25.08 8.11 7.14
C LEU A 466 23.73 8.67 6.68
N ASN A 467 22.99 7.94 5.84
CA ASN A 467 21.64 8.33 5.43
C ASN A 467 20.67 8.39 6.62
N LEU A 468 20.76 7.42 7.54
CA LEU A 468 19.97 7.39 8.77
C LEU A 468 20.27 8.61 9.65
N TYR A 469 21.55 8.92 9.88
CA TYR A 469 21.98 10.10 10.62
C TYR A 469 21.41 11.39 10.00
N MET A 470 21.63 11.58 8.69
CA MET A 470 21.17 12.75 7.95
C MET A 470 19.66 12.91 7.98
N ARG A 471 18.91 11.81 8.03
CA ARG A 471 17.45 11.84 8.15
C ARG A 471 16.99 12.23 9.55
N LEU A 472 17.54 11.60 10.59
CA LEU A 472 17.04 11.75 11.96
C LEU A 472 17.49 13.05 12.64
N ILE A 473 18.69 13.54 12.31
CA ILE A 473 19.18 14.82 12.83
C ILE A 473 18.27 16.00 12.42
N ARG A 474 17.51 15.82 11.34
CA ARG A 474 16.51 16.78 10.84
C ARG A 474 15.22 16.81 11.63
N ASN A 475 14.93 15.81 12.48
CA ASN A 475 13.65 15.75 13.22
C ASN A 475 13.38 17.06 13.98
N THR A 476 14.40 17.64 14.62
CA THR A 476 14.25 18.95 15.28
C THR A 476 13.90 20.07 14.29
N PHE A 477 14.53 20.13 13.12
CA PHE A 477 14.22 21.13 12.11
C PHE A 477 12.80 20.97 11.57
N LEU A 478 12.38 19.73 11.31
CA LEU A 478 11.04 19.42 10.83
C LEU A 478 9.98 19.84 11.84
N THR A 479 10.15 19.47 13.12
CA THR A 479 9.23 19.89 14.20
C THR A 479 9.07 21.41 14.23
N PHE A 480 10.16 22.17 14.18
CA PHE A 480 10.06 23.63 14.18
C PHE A 480 9.46 24.18 12.87
N ASN A 481 9.87 23.67 11.72
CA ASN A 481 9.34 24.09 10.42
C ASN A 481 7.83 23.87 10.29
N ASP A 482 7.34 22.74 10.80
CA ASP A 482 5.92 22.39 10.84
C ASP A 482 5.16 23.32 11.78
N THR A 483 5.69 23.62 12.98
CA THR A 483 5.08 24.59 13.90
C THR A 483 5.03 26.01 13.35
N TYR A 484 6.03 26.42 12.54
CA TYR A 484 6.02 27.70 11.84
C TYR A 484 5.12 27.70 10.58
N GLY A 485 4.54 26.57 10.18
CA GLY A 485 3.65 26.46 9.02
C GLY A 485 4.33 26.67 7.67
N MET A 486 5.62 26.33 7.55
CA MET A 486 6.45 26.67 6.36
C MET A 486 6.24 25.76 5.13
N PHE A 487 5.05 25.17 4.97
CA PHE A 487 4.76 24.19 3.93
C PHE A 487 4.93 24.74 2.50
N LYS A 488 4.58 26.01 2.27
CA LYS A 488 4.73 26.64 0.94
C LYS A 488 6.20 26.84 0.58
N GLN A 489 7.03 27.26 1.54
CA GLN A 489 8.46 27.49 1.32
C GLN A 489 9.23 26.18 1.13
N LEU A 490 8.82 25.09 1.79
CA LEU A 490 9.49 23.79 1.66
C LEU A 490 9.16 23.04 0.36
N LYS A 491 8.02 23.34 -0.29
CA LYS A 491 7.57 22.69 -1.53
C LYS A 491 8.63 22.60 -2.64
N PRO A 492 9.31 23.69 -3.07
CA PRO A 492 10.31 23.61 -4.15
C PRO A 492 11.46 22.66 -3.81
N LYS A 493 11.90 22.66 -2.56
CA LYS A 493 12.96 21.77 -2.06
C LYS A 493 12.54 20.30 -2.12
N CYS A 494 11.29 19.95 -1.79
CA CYS A 494 10.79 18.57 -1.92
C CYS A 494 10.75 18.09 -3.38
N ILE A 495 10.39 18.97 -4.32
CA ILE A 495 10.40 18.64 -5.76
C ILE A 495 11.82 18.43 -6.26
N ALA A 496 12.75 19.34 -5.91
CA ALA A 496 14.16 19.21 -6.26
C ALA A 496 14.78 17.93 -5.68
N GLU A 497 14.48 17.60 -4.43
CA GLU A 497 14.96 16.38 -3.76
C GLU A 497 14.55 15.12 -4.54
N ALA A 498 13.28 15.02 -4.95
CA ALA A 498 12.77 13.87 -5.70
C ALA A 498 13.42 13.74 -7.08
N ILE A 499 13.58 14.86 -7.81
CA ILE A 499 14.19 14.87 -9.14
C ILE A 499 15.67 14.48 -9.06
N ILE A 500 16.43 15.08 -8.13
CA ILE A 500 17.85 14.78 -7.94
C ILE A 500 18.04 13.33 -7.48
N ASN A 501 17.23 12.86 -6.53
CA ASN A 501 17.32 11.50 -6.02
C ASN A 501 17.11 10.46 -7.14
N LEU A 502 16.08 10.63 -7.97
CA LEU A 502 15.82 9.72 -9.09
C LEU A 502 16.94 9.78 -10.14
N THR A 503 17.33 10.99 -10.56
CA THR A 503 18.33 11.18 -11.62
C THR A 503 19.69 10.62 -11.22
N VAL A 504 20.17 10.97 -10.02
CA VAL A 504 21.48 10.50 -9.52
C VAL A 504 21.45 9.00 -9.25
N SER A 505 20.36 8.46 -8.70
CA SER A 505 20.25 7.02 -8.46
C SER A 505 20.30 6.23 -9.77
N LEU A 506 19.59 6.67 -10.82
CA LEU A 506 19.62 6.01 -12.13
C LEU A 506 21.01 6.10 -12.78
N LEU A 507 21.71 7.22 -12.62
CA LEU A 507 23.09 7.39 -13.09
C LEU A 507 24.07 6.43 -12.39
N PHE A 508 23.93 6.26 -11.08
CA PHE A 508 24.80 5.36 -10.31
C PHE A 508 24.48 3.88 -10.54
N VAL A 509 23.21 3.54 -10.73
CA VAL A 509 22.79 2.16 -10.99
C VAL A 509 23.11 1.72 -12.42
N GLY A 510 22.78 2.53 -13.42
CA GLY A 510 22.93 2.16 -14.83
C GLY A 510 24.38 2.28 -15.32
N PRO A 511 24.84 3.49 -15.68
CA PRO A 511 26.19 3.73 -16.17
C PRO A 511 27.33 3.27 -15.24
N MET A 512 27.22 3.53 -13.93
CA MET A 512 28.30 3.23 -12.98
C MET A 512 28.21 1.83 -12.37
N LYS A 513 27.14 1.08 -12.62
CA LYS A 513 26.93 -0.31 -12.14
C LYS A 513 27.13 -0.47 -10.62
N MET A 514 26.77 0.53 -9.83
CA MET A 514 27.00 0.55 -8.37
C MET A 514 25.95 -0.23 -7.57
N GLY A 515 24.97 -0.86 -8.23
CA GLY A 515 23.92 -1.64 -7.58
C GLY A 515 23.15 -0.85 -6.50
N ILE A 516 22.84 -1.51 -5.38
CA ILE A 516 22.12 -0.89 -4.25
C ILE A 516 22.87 0.28 -3.62
N TYR A 517 24.21 0.19 -3.57
CA TYR A 517 25.05 1.28 -3.07
C TYR A 517 24.84 2.56 -3.87
N GLY A 518 24.61 2.46 -5.19
CA GLY A 518 24.25 3.58 -6.05
C GLY A 518 22.93 4.26 -5.65
N VAL A 519 21.91 3.49 -5.27
CA VAL A 519 20.61 4.05 -4.82
C VAL A 519 20.77 4.77 -3.47
N LEU A 520 21.51 4.17 -2.54
CA LEU A 520 21.78 4.77 -1.22
C LEU A 520 22.64 6.04 -1.35
N LEU A 521 23.62 6.04 -2.25
CA LEU A 521 24.45 7.20 -2.52
C LEU A 521 23.65 8.32 -3.22
N GLY A 522 22.74 7.98 -4.13
CA GLY A 522 21.81 8.94 -4.74
C GLY A 522 20.88 9.60 -3.69
N THR A 523 20.49 8.84 -2.67
CA THR A 523 19.76 9.36 -1.51
C THR A 523 20.59 10.33 -0.69
N PHE A 524 21.86 9.99 -0.42
CA PHE A 524 22.76 10.89 0.30
C PHE A 524 23.02 12.19 -0.49
N VAL A 525 23.33 12.10 -1.79
CA VAL A 525 23.58 13.25 -2.66
C VAL A 525 22.37 14.18 -2.72
N SER A 526 21.16 13.63 -2.87
CA SER A 526 19.94 14.43 -2.85
C SER A 526 19.72 15.11 -1.50
N ASN A 527 19.99 14.42 -0.38
CA ASN A 527 19.90 15.02 0.95
C ASN A 527 20.88 16.20 1.14
N ILE A 528 22.13 16.05 0.71
CA ILE A 528 23.15 17.10 0.85
C ILE A 528 22.84 18.30 -0.03
N THR A 529 22.37 18.09 -1.26
CA THR A 529 22.08 19.17 -2.21
C THR A 529 20.77 19.89 -1.91
N THR A 530 19.90 19.35 -1.04
CA THR A 530 18.59 19.94 -0.74
C THR A 530 18.37 20.15 0.77
N ASN A 531 18.10 19.06 1.50
CA ASN A 531 17.72 19.06 2.92
C ASN A 531 18.75 19.74 3.82
N PHE A 532 20.03 19.43 3.59
CA PHE A 532 21.11 19.75 4.50
C PHE A 532 21.29 21.24 4.78
N TRP A 533 20.98 22.09 3.80
CA TRP A 533 21.18 23.55 3.91
C TRP A 533 19.86 24.32 3.84
N TYR A 534 18.87 23.87 3.06
CA TYR A 534 17.66 24.66 2.80
C TYR A 534 16.71 24.71 4.01
N GLU A 535 16.51 23.58 4.69
CA GLU A 535 15.67 23.51 5.89
C GLU A 535 16.25 24.37 7.03
N PRO A 536 17.54 24.25 7.38
CA PRO A 536 18.18 25.16 8.32
C PRO A 536 18.17 26.62 7.88
N TYR A 537 18.35 26.92 6.59
CA TYR A 537 18.32 28.29 6.07
C TYR A 537 17.00 29.00 6.39
N LEU A 538 15.87 28.35 6.12
CA LEU A 538 14.55 28.92 6.39
C LEU A 538 14.35 29.16 7.90
N LEU A 539 14.75 28.19 8.72
CA LEU A 539 14.55 28.26 10.16
C LEU A 539 15.46 29.30 10.83
N PHE A 540 16.76 29.32 10.49
CA PHE A 540 17.71 30.28 11.06
C PHE A 540 17.39 31.72 10.63
N LYS A 541 16.80 31.91 9.44
CA LYS A 541 16.24 33.20 9.03
C LYS A 541 15.10 33.65 9.94
N LYS A 542 14.23 32.74 10.40
CA LYS A 542 13.16 33.05 11.38
C LYS A 542 13.72 33.41 12.76
N PHE A 543 14.79 32.74 13.18
CA PHE A 543 15.46 33.05 14.44
C PHE A 543 16.23 34.38 14.42
N GLY A 544 16.49 34.95 13.23
CA GLY A 544 17.37 36.11 13.11
C GLY A 544 18.84 35.78 13.38
N VAL A 545 19.24 34.52 13.19
CA VAL A 545 20.59 34.02 13.49
C VAL A 545 21.31 33.63 12.19
N SER A 546 22.62 33.90 12.12
CA SER A 546 23.43 33.52 10.96
C SER A 546 23.49 32.00 10.76
N LEU A 547 23.29 31.55 9.51
CA LEU A 547 23.40 30.15 9.10
C LEU A 547 24.81 29.56 9.34
N LYS A 548 25.85 30.39 9.46
CA LYS A 548 27.22 29.91 9.78
C LYS A 548 27.26 29.16 11.12
N LYS A 549 26.45 29.58 12.11
CA LYS A 549 26.39 28.90 13.42
C LYS A 549 25.82 27.48 13.31
N TYR A 550 24.90 27.25 12.37
CA TYR A 550 24.39 25.91 12.08
C TYR A 550 25.50 25.01 11.54
N PHE A 551 26.23 25.45 10.51
CA PHE A 551 27.27 24.62 9.88
C PHE A 551 28.42 24.29 10.84
N LEU A 552 28.84 25.24 11.68
CA LEU A 552 29.87 25.01 12.69
C LEU A 552 29.43 23.94 13.71
N LEU A 553 28.21 24.07 14.27
CA LEU A 553 27.70 23.10 15.24
C LEU A 553 27.43 21.73 14.61
N PHE A 554 26.87 21.70 13.39
CA PHE A 554 26.66 20.45 12.67
C PHE A 554 28.00 19.75 12.39
N GLY A 555 29.03 20.51 12.01
CA GLY A 555 30.39 20.02 11.79
C GLY A 555 30.98 19.38 13.05
N GLU A 556 30.82 20.02 14.21
CA GLU A 556 31.21 19.45 15.50
C GLU A 556 30.47 18.14 15.79
N TYR A 557 29.14 18.12 15.63
CA TYR A 557 28.31 16.95 15.87
C TYR A 557 28.65 15.76 14.96
N ILE A 558 28.84 15.99 13.66
CA ILE A 558 29.19 14.89 12.74
C ILE A 558 30.61 14.38 13.03
N LEU A 559 31.56 15.25 13.38
CA LEU A 559 32.92 14.86 13.74
C LEU A 559 32.93 14.00 15.01
N LEU A 560 32.23 14.42 16.07
CA LEU A 560 32.13 13.64 17.31
C LEU A 560 31.44 12.30 17.09
N THR A 561 30.43 12.25 16.20
CA THR A 561 29.78 11.00 15.78
C THR A 561 30.73 10.08 15.04
N ALA A 562 31.54 10.61 14.12
CA ALA A 562 32.52 9.82 13.38
C ALA A 562 33.60 9.24 14.31
N ILE A 563 34.08 10.02 15.29
CA ILE A 563 35.05 9.57 16.29
C ILE A 563 34.44 8.45 17.14
N SER A 564 33.23 8.63 17.67
CA SER A 564 32.60 7.62 18.53
C SER A 564 32.27 6.34 17.76
N ALA A 565 31.74 6.45 16.53
CA ALA A 565 31.45 5.30 15.67
C ALA A 565 32.73 4.54 15.27
N GLY A 566 33.77 5.25 14.84
CA GLY A 566 35.06 4.63 14.46
C GLY A 566 35.73 3.95 15.65
N THR A 567 35.73 4.59 16.82
CA THR A 567 36.30 4.01 18.04
C THR A 567 35.52 2.77 18.47
N MET A 568 34.19 2.80 18.48
CA MET A 568 33.38 1.64 18.86
C MET A 568 33.47 0.50 17.86
N PHE A 569 33.53 0.79 16.56
CA PHE A 569 33.78 -0.21 15.53
C PHE A 569 35.13 -0.92 15.78
N TRP A 570 36.18 -0.15 16.07
CA TRP A 570 37.50 -0.71 16.38
C TRP A 570 37.48 -1.57 17.66
N ILE A 571 36.88 -1.08 18.75
CA ILE A 571 36.77 -1.84 20.00
C ILE A 571 35.98 -3.15 19.79
N CYS A 572 34.84 -3.08 19.12
CA CYS A 572 33.98 -4.24 18.91
C CYS A 572 34.61 -5.32 18.03
N ASN A 573 35.47 -4.93 17.07
CA ASN A 573 36.06 -5.88 16.11
C ASN A 573 37.45 -6.38 16.54
N TYR A 574 38.25 -5.56 17.21
CA TYR A 574 39.66 -5.89 17.49
C TYR A 574 39.99 -6.07 18.97
N VAL A 575 39.20 -5.48 19.88
CA VAL A 575 39.47 -5.57 21.33
C VAL A 575 38.64 -6.66 21.98
N ILE A 576 37.35 -6.75 21.64
CA ILE A 576 36.44 -7.75 22.22
C ILE A 576 36.53 -9.05 21.41
N ALA A 577 37.44 -9.94 21.83
CA ALA A 577 37.68 -11.25 21.21
C ALA A 577 36.63 -12.31 21.54
N LEU A 578 35.75 -12.06 22.53
CA LEU A 578 34.73 -13.01 22.93
C LEU A 578 33.71 -13.20 21.80
N SER A 579 33.46 -14.45 21.41
CA SER A 579 32.51 -14.83 20.34
C SER A 579 31.16 -15.30 20.90
N GLY A 580 30.21 -15.57 20.02
CA GLY A 580 28.85 -16.00 20.38
C GLY A 580 28.00 -14.90 21.00
N TRP A 581 26.82 -15.29 21.52
CA TRP A 581 25.85 -14.36 22.11
C TRP A 581 26.40 -13.60 23.32
N ILE A 582 27.22 -14.24 24.16
CA ILE A 582 27.84 -13.60 25.33
C ILE A 582 28.77 -12.46 24.87
N GLY A 583 29.60 -12.72 23.85
CA GLY A 583 30.47 -11.71 23.25
C GLY A 583 29.69 -10.56 22.65
N PHE A 584 28.58 -10.85 21.97
CA PHE A 584 27.70 -9.82 21.43
C PHE A 584 27.08 -8.94 22.52
N PHE A 585 26.54 -9.51 23.60
CA PHE A 585 25.98 -8.71 24.69
C PHE A 585 27.04 -7.86 25.40
N LEU A 586 28.29 -8.34 25.50
CA LEU A 586 29.40 -7.53 25.97
C LEU A 586 29.69 -6.35 25.02
N LYS A 587 29.72 -6.58 23.71
CA LYS A 587 29.87 -5.50 22.70
C LYS A 587 28.75 -4.47 22.82
N VAL A 588 27.51 -4.89 23.03
CA VAL A 588 26.37 -3.99 23.27
C VAL A 588 26.58 -3.16 24.54
N ALA A 589 26.93 -3.79 25.66
CA ALA A 589 27.13 -3.10 26.93
C ALA A 589 28.28 -2.07 26.84
N VAL A 590 29.42 -2.46 26.27
CA VAL A 590 30.57 -1.57 26.07
C VAL A 590 30.20 -0.40 25.18
N THR A 591 29.50 -0.66 24.06
CA THR A 591 29.03 0.40 23.13
C THR A 591 28.12 1.40 23.84
N CYS A 592 27.15 0.91 24.62
CA CYS A 592 26.25 1.73 25.41
C CYS A 592 26.98 2.62 26.43
N ILE A 593 27.94 2.05 27.17
CA ILE A 593 28.65 2.78 28.22
C ILE A 593 29.64 3.77 27.62
N CYS A 594 30.51 3.33 26.70
CA CYS A 594 31.59 4.15 26.19
C CYS A 594 31.11 5.36 25.39
N ILE A 595 30.09 5.21 24.52
CA ILE A 595 29.57 6.36 23.75
C ILE A 595 28.94 7.40 24.69
N ASN A 596 28.14 6.96 25.67
CA ASN A 596 27.48 7.89 26.59
C ASN A 596 28.49 8.57 27.52
N LEU A 597 29.48 7.85 28.04
CA LEU A 597 30.57 8.45 28.82
C LEU A 597 31.37 9.47 28.00
N PHE A 598 31.68 9.14 26.75
CA PHE A 598 32.36 10.06 25.84
C PHE A 598 31.59 11.38 25.69
N TYR A 599 30.28 11.33 25.43
CA TYR A 599 29.46 12.54 25.33
C TYR A 599 29.27 13.28 26.65
N ILE A 600 29.15 12.57 27.78
CA ILE A 600 29.13 13.22 29.10
C ILE A 600 30.41 14.02 29.31
N VAL A 601 31.59 13.47 29.00
CA VAL A 601 32.87 14.14 29.19
C VAL A 601 33.01 15.35 28.26
N VAL A 602 32.72 15.17 26.96
CA VAL A 602 32.85 16.24 25.96
C VAL A 602 31.90 17.40 26.26
N PHE A 603 30.66 17.12 26.64
CA PHE A 603 29.63 18.14 26.84
C PHE A 603 29.44 18.57 28.30
N ALA A 604 30.24 18.07 29.25
CA ALA A 604 30.09 18.37 30.69
C ALA A 604 29.99 19.87 31.01
N ARG A 605 30.66 20.71 30.22
CA ARG A 605 30.73 22.16 30.43
C ARG A 605 29.70 22.97 29.64
N THR A 606 28.97 22.38 28.70
CA THR A 606 28.01 23.11 27.86
C THR A 606 26.72 23.44 28.62
N ASP A 607 26.08 24.54 28.22
CA ASP A 607 24.85 25.00 28.85
C ASP A 607 23.69 24.04 28.60
N GLU A 608 23.64 23.43 27.41
CA GLU A 608 22.66 22.42 27.05
C GLU A 608 22.77 21.19 27.97
N PHE A 609 23.97 20.68 28.21
CA PHE A 609 24.17 19.52 29.10
C PHE A 609 23.79 19.85 30.55
N LYS A 610 24.26 21.00 31.07
CA LYS A 610 23.93 21.44 32.43
C LYS A 610 22.42 21.59 32.63
N TYR A 611 21.71 22.09 31.61
CA TYR A 611 20.25 22.22 31.64
C TYR A 611 19.55 20.86 31.81
N PHE A 612 19.89 19.86 30.99
CA PHE A 612 19.27 18.53 31.09
C PHE A 612 19.71 17.78 32.35
N LEU A 613 20.96 17.91 32.79
CA LEU A 613 21.43 17.36 34.05
C LEU A 613 20.64 17.94 35.24
N GLY A 614 20.30 19.23 35.20
CA GLY A 614 19.43 19.87 36.19
C GLY A 614 18.03 19.24 36.25
N ILE A 615 17.41 18.98 35.10
CA ILE A 615 16.09 18.33 35.02
C ILE A 615 16.14 16.92 35.61
N VAL A 616 17.17 16.13 35.25
CA VAL A 616 17.34 14.77 35.75
C VAL A 616 17.56 14.77 37.27
N LYS A 617 18.44 15.63 37.78
CA LYS A 617 18.67 15.77 39.24
C LYS A 617 17.39 16.17 39.99
N ALA A 618 16.56 17.04 39.41
CA ALA A 618 15.30 17.45 40.02
C ALA A 618 14.28 16.30 40.08
N LYS A 619 14.27 15.41 39.08
CA LYS A 619 13.40 14.22 39.07
C LYS A 619 13.88 13.10 39.99
N ILE A 620 15.19 12.95 40.20
CA ILE A 620 15.76 11.91 41.10
C ILE A 620 15.61 12.32 42.58
N LYS A 621 15.58 13.62 42.87
CA LYS A 621 15.34 14.15 44.23
C LYS A 621 13.87 14.14 44.65
N ARG A 622 12.94 13.91 43.71
CA ARG A 622 11.52 13.64 43.98
C ARG A 622 11.31 12.14 44.03
#